data_AF-A0A3A8YZI6-F1
#
_entry.id   AF-A0A3A8YZI6-F1
#
_cell.length_a   1.000
_cell.length_b   1.000
_cell.length_c   1.000
_cell.angle_alpha   90.00
_cell.angle_beta   90.00
_cell.angle_gamma   90.00
#
_symmetry.space_group_name_H-M   'P 1'
#
loop_
_entity.id
_entity.type
_entity.pdbx_description
1 polymer ?
#
loop_
_entity_poly.entity_id
_entity_poly.type
_entity_poly.pdbx_seq_one_letter_code
_entity_poly.pdbx_strand_id
1 'polypeptide(L)'
;MRLTDLLEEMEYDCVQGEIDREISTLAYDSRKVEEGSVFICITGAVRDGHEFAGEVVENGASVLVVEKDVEVEDSVTVLKVENTRAALAKLSAAYFGHPAKELVTIGITGTKGKTTATYMVQSILEASGYKTGLIGTIETIIGEERTASVNTTPESYVVQESFRRMADEGCKCVVMEVSSQGLMLHRVDGFVFDYGIFTNLEPDHIGPNEHKDLADYIHCKSLLFRQCRYGIFNGDDSHLEEILEGHTCEVETYGFSDGVDMKASDVRLMDKGGSLGVAYHMSGVLDMDIEIDIPGKFSVYNSMTAIAICRYFGVNKETILSSLAKIKVKGRVELLRVSPKFSLMVDYAHNAMSLNSLLTTLREYNPKRLVCLFGCGGNRSRDRRFEMGEVSSKLADLTIVTSDNPRKEEPEDIIADIVAGVERADGRYITIVDRREAIRYAIEHAQEGDVIVLAGKGHEDYQEINGKKYHMDEREIVADVVADGNFIQ
;
A
#
# COMPACT_ATOMS: atom_id res chain seq x y z
N MET A 1 -3.95 -2.06 -34.73
CA MET A 1 -4.68 -3.18 -34.08
C MET A 1 -6.14 -3.11 -34.54
N ARG A 2 -6.87 -4.23 -34.64
CA ARG A 2 -8.31 -4.16 -34.95
C ARG A 2 -9.11 -3.93 -33.68
N LEU A 3 -10.12 -3.08 -33.73
CA LEU A 3 -11.01 -2.82 -32.59
C LEU A 3 -11.70 -4.11 -32.11
N THR A 4 -12.10 -4.99 -33.01
CA THR A 4 -12.73 -6.27 -32.68
C THR A 4 -11.87 -7.14 -31.76
N ASP A 5 -10.55 -7.09 -31.90
CA ASP A 5 -9.62 -7.86 -31.08
C ASP A 5 -9.66 -7.40 -29.60
N LEU A 6 -9.98 -6.12 -29.37
CA LEU A 6 -10.13 -5.56 -28.02
C LEU A 6 -11.47 -5.90 -27.37
N LEU A 7 -12.49 -6.16 -28.18
CA LEU A 7 -13.87 -6.27 -27.72
C LEU A 7 -14.29 -7.70 -27.34
N GLU A 8 -13.45 -8.70 -27.60
CA GLU A 8 -13.81 -10.13 -27.47
C GLU A 8 -14.31 -10.54 -26.06
N GLU A 9 -13.73 -9.98 -25.00
CA GLU A 9 -14.04 -10.35 -23.61
C GLU A 9 -14.98 -9.33 -22.92
N MET A 10 -15.60 -8.42 -23.68
CA MET A 10 -16.45 -7.33 -23.17
C MET A 10 -17.86 -7.40 -23.75
N GLU A 11 -18.86 -7.11 -22.92
CA GLU A 11 -20.24 -6.89 -23.37
C GLU A 11 -20.43 -5.42 -23.72
N TYR A 12 -21.02 -5.15 -24.88
CA TYR A 12 -21.25 -3.80 -25.39
C TYR A 12 -22.41 -3.77 -26.39
N ASP A 13 -23.03 -2.60 -26.51
CA ASP A 13 -23.97 -2.26 -27.57
C ASP A 13 -23.30 -1.25 -28.52
N CYS A 14 -23.13 -1.60 -29.79
CA CYS A 14 -22.68 -0.64 -30.81
C CYS A 14 -23.88 0.22 -31.24
N VAL A 15 -23.98 1.43 -30.68
CA VAL A 15 -25.12 2.34 -30.91
C VAL A 15 -24.92 3.26 -32.11
N GLN A 16 -23.68 3.44 -32.56
CA GLN A 16 -23.32 4.24 -33.73
C GLN A 16 -22.03 3.72 -34.39
N GLY A 17 -21.93 3.85 -35.71
CA GLY A 17 -20.73 3.49 -36.47
C GLY A 17 -20.52 1.99 -36.66
N GLU A 18 -19.29 1.60 -37.03
CA GLU A 18 -18.90 0.21 -37.29
C GLU A 18 -17.73 -0.22 -36.40
N ILE A 19 -17.70 -1.50 -36.04
CA ILE A 19 -16.65 -2.07 -35.18
C ILE A 19 -15.44 -2.62 -35.96
N ASP A 20 -15.57 -2.88 -37.26
CA ASP A 20 -14.47 -3.39 -38.08
C ASP A 20 -13.53 -2.24 -38.52
N ARG A 21 -12.74 -1.73 -37.56
CA ARG A 21 -11.85 -0.58 -37.78
C ARG A 21 -10.47 -0.81 -37.18
N GLU A 22 -9.48 -0.14 -37.75
CA GLU A 22 -8.16 -0.03 -37.14
C GLU A 22 -8.15 1.05 -36.07
N ILE A 23 -7.48 0.75 -34.97
CA ILE A 23 -7.25 1.68 -33.86
C ILE A 23 -5.75 1.82 -33.61
N SER A 24 -5.35 3.02 -33.20
CA SER A 24 -3.96 3.39 -32.91
C SER A 24 -3.63 3.20 -31.44
N THR A 25 -4.43 3.82 -30.55
CA THR A 25 -4.19 3.84 -29.10
C THR A 25 -5.48 3.68 -28.30
N LEU A 26 -5.33 3.32 -27.02
CA LEU A 26 -6.40 3.29 -26.02
C LEU A 26 -6.15 4.40 -24.99
N ALA A 27 -7.11 5.30 -24.80
CA ALA A 27 -6.97 6.46 -23.93
C ALA A 27 -8.15 6.64 -22.97
N TYR A 28 -7.85 6.96 -21.70
CA TYR A 28 -8.84 7.37 -20.69
C TYR A 28 -8.56 8.78 -20.14
N ASP A 29 -7.56 9.48 -20.72
CA ASP A 29 -7.19 10.86 -20.42
C ASP A 29 -7.24 11.63 -21.75
N SER A 30 -8.11 12.65 -21.85
CA SER A 30 -8.35 13.38 -23.10
C SER A 30 -7.07 14.01 -23.66
N ARG A 31 -6.10 14.31 -22.78
CA ARG A 31 -4.80 14.89 -23.17
C ARG A 31 -3.88 13.91 -23.88
N LYS A 32 -4.21 12.61 -23.88
CA LYS A 32 -3.46 11.53 -24.52
C LYS A 32 -4.14 10.99 -25.78
N VAL A 33 -5.22 11.63 -26.23
CA VAL A 33 -5.93 11.24 -27.45
C VAL A 33 -5.11 11.64 -28.66
N GLU A 34 -5.00 10.70 -29.59
CA GLU A 34 -4.35 10.83 -30.89
C GLU A 34 -5.31 10.38 -32.02
N GLU A 35 -4.94 10.62 -33.27
CA GLU A 35 -5.72 10.16 -34.42
C GLU A 35 -5.92 8.63 -34.41
N GLY A 36 -7.17 8.19 -34.47
CA GLY A 36 -7.54 6.77 -34.44
C GLY A 36 -7.67 6.16 -33.03
N SER A 37 -7.70 6.98 -31.99
CA SER A 37 -7.82 6.50 -30.60
C SER A 37 -9.20 5.91 -30.29
N VAL A 38 -9.20 4.91 -29.41
CA VAL A 38 -10.36 4.54 -28.60
C VAL A 38 -10.32 5.35 -27.31
N PHE A 39 -11.34 6.17 -27.06
CA PHE A 39 -11.46 6.94 -25.82
C PHE A 39 -12.56 6.40 -24.90
N ILE A 40 -12.22 6.18 -23.62
CA ILE A 40 -13.18 5.73 -22.61
C ILE A 40 -13.67 6.92 -21.78
N CYS A 41 -14.97 7.20 -21.86
CA CYS A 41 -15.62 8.25 -21.10
C CYS A 41 -15.90 7.81 -19.65
N ILE A 42 -14.95 8.03 -18.74
CA ILE A 42 -15.11 7.64 -17.33
C ILE A 42 -15.85 8.73 -16.55
N THR A 43 -16.89 8.38 -15.79
CA THR A 43 -17.43 9.25 -14.75
C THR A 43 -16.47 9.29 -13.55
N GLY A 44 -15.80 10.44 -13.37
CA GLY A 44 -14.88 10.71 -12.26
C GLY A 44 -15.55 11.44 -11.10
N ALA A 45 -14.82 11.58 -9.99
CA ALA A 45 -15.30 12.32 -8.81
C ALA A 45 -15.41 13.83 -9.02
N VAL A 46 -14.68 14.39 -10.00
CA VAL A 46 -14.60 15.84 -10.25
C VAL A 46 -15.19 16.24 -11.59
N ARG A 47 -15.01 15.40 -12.63
CA ARG A 47 -15.50 15.65 -13.99
C ARG A 47 -16.02 14.35 -14.60
N ASP A 48 -17.02 14.49 -15.45
CA ASP A 48 -17.58 13.39 -16.22
C ASP A 48 -16.95 13.35 -17.62
N GLY A 49 -16.31 12.22 -17.97
CA GLY A 49 -15.64 12.03 -19.26
C GLY A 49 -16.56 12.15 -20.48
N HIS A 50 -17.88 11.97 -20.30
CA HIS A 50 -18.87 12.10 -21.36
C HIS A 50 -19.04 13.56 -21.83
N GLU A 51 -18.81 14.53 -20.94
CA GLU A 51 -18.89 15.97 -21.28
C GLU A 51 -17.82 16.40 -22.31
N PHE A 52 -16.79 15.57 -22.51
CA PHE A 52 -15.68 15.85 -23.41
C PHE A 52 -15.76 15.11 -24.73
N ALA A 53 -16.85 14.36 -25.00
CA ALA A 53 -16.98 13.51 -26.18
C ALA A 53 -16.68 14.28 -27.48
N GLY A 54 -17.19 15.51 -27.63
CA GLY A 54 -16.88 16.36 -28.78
C GLY A 54 -15.41 16.76 -28.86
N GLU A 55 -14.81 17.20 -27.75
CA GLU A 55 -13.39 17.62 -27.69
C GLU A 55 -12.44 16.47 -28.05
N VAL A 56 -12.68 15.26 -27.55
CA VAL A 56 -11.82 14.11 -27.87
C VAL A 56 -11.97 13.64 -29.31
N VAL A 57 -13.15 13.79 -29.90
CA VAL A 57 -13.39 13.51 -31.33
C VAL A 57 -12.63 14.52 -32.19
N GLU A 58 -12.69 15.81 -31.85
CA GLU A 58 -11.89 16.85 -32.53
C GLU A 58 -10.38 16.58 -32.42
N ASN A 59 -9.93 16.00 -31.31
CA ASN A 59 -8.54 15.59 -31.09
C ASN A 59 -8.16 14.26 -31.78
N GLY A 60 -9.10 13.59 -32.45
CA GLY A 60 -8.82 12.44 -33.30
C GLY A 60 -9.34 11.09 -32.80
N ALA A 61 -10.12 11.04 -31.71
CA ALA A 61 -10.77 9.80 -31.29
C ALA A 61 -11.76 9.33 -32.36
N SER A 62 -11.58 8.08 -32.83
CA SER A 62 -12.45 7.46 -33.84
C SER A 62 -13.50 6.54 -33.21
N VAL A 63 -13.31 6.17 -31.93
CA VAL A 63 -14.18 5.29 -31.16
C VAL A 63 -14.36 5.85 -29.75
N LEU A 64 -15.60 5.91 -29.28
CA LEU A 64 -15.94 6.26 -27.90
C LEU A 64 -16.56 5.08 -27.17
N VAL A 65 -16.13 4.83 -25.94
CA VAL A 65 -16.74 3.86 -25.03
C VAL A 65 -17.43 4.62 -23.90
N VAL A 66 -18.75 4.47 -23.79
CA VAL A 66 -19.61 5.31 -22.98
C VAL A 66 -20.59 4.50 -22.13
N GLU A 67 -20.96 5.01 -20.96
CA GLU A 67 -22.08 4.49 -20.14
C GLU A 67 -23.32 5.38 -20.23
N LYS A 68 -23.15 6.64 -20.67
CA LYS A 68 -24.23 7.61 -20.92
C LYS A 68 -24.29 7.95 -22.40
N ASP A 69 -25.48 8.30 -22.86
CA ASP A 69 -25.66 8.73 -24.25
C ASP A 69 -24.87 10.02 -24.53
N VAL A 70 -24.22 10.08 -25.69
CA VAL A 70 -23.44 11.23 -26.17
C VAL A 70 -23.84 11.55 -27.61
N GLU A 71 -23.78 12.83 -27.97
CA GLU A 71 -24.01 13.30 -29.35
C GLU A 71 -22.67 13.65 -29.99
N VAL A 72 -22.28 12.91 -31.03
CA VAL A 72 -21.04 13.09 -31.80
C VAL A 72 -21.30 12.84 -33.28
N GLU A 73 -20.35 13.21 -34.14
CA GLU A 73 -20.48 13.02 -35.60
C GLU A 73 -20.69 11.55 -36.00
N ASP A 74 -21.50 11.29 -37.02
CA ASP A 74 -21.86 9.94 -37.52
C ASP A 74 -20.65 9.06 -37.91
N SER A 75 -19.50 9.69 -38.18
CA SER A 75 -18.24 9.02 -38.55
C SER A 75 -17.56 8.32 -37.36
N VAL A 76 -17.95 8.64 -36.13
CA VAL A 76 -17.40 8.10 -34.89
C VAL A 76 -18.17 6.85 -34.48
N THR A 77 -17.45 5.79 -34.12
CA THR A 77 -18.06 4.58 -33.55
C THR A 77 -18.34 4.81 -32.06
N VAL A 78 -19.56 4.53 -31.60
CA VAL A 78 -19.94 4.68 -30.18
C VAL A 78 -20.37 3.33 -29.62
N LEU A 79 -19.63 2.87 -28.61
CA LEU A 79 -19.87 1.62 -27.89
C LEU A 79 -20.44 1.95 -26.53
N LYS A 80 -21.69 1.56 -26.29
CA LYS A 80 -22.37 1.73 -25.01
C LYS A 80 -22.14 0.49 -24.14
N VAL A 81 -21.75 0.71 -22.89
CA VAL A 81 -21.48 -0.33 -21.89
C VAL A 81 -22.21 -0.01 -20.59
N GLU A 82 -22.42 -1.01 -19.74
CA GLU A 82 -23.03 -0.79 -18.43
C GLU A 82 -22.10 0.01 -17.49
N ASN A 83 -20.80 -0.24 -17.55
CA ASN A 83 -19.80 0.40 -16.69
C ASN A 83 -18.49 0.64 -17.44
N THR A 84 -18.14 1.91 -17.62
CA THR A 84 -16.95 2.32 -18.38
C THR A 84 -15.63 1.98 -17.70
N ARG A 85 -15.60 1.84 -16.37
CA ARG A 85 -14.38 1.44 -15.63
C ARG A 85 -14.07 -0.04 -15.81
N ALA A 86 -15.10 -0.89 -15.73
CA ALA A 86 -14.97 -2.31 -16.03
C ALA A 86 -14.57 -2.52 -17.50
N ALA A 87 -15.14 -1.73 -18.42
CA ALA A 87 -14.74 -1.72 -19.82
C ALA A 87 -13.27 -1.32 -20.00
N LEU A 88 -12.80 -0.24 -19.34
CA LEU A 88 -11.39 0.15 -19.38
C LEU A 88 -10.47 -1.01 -18.97
N ALA A 89 -10.82 -1.75 -17.92
CA ALA A 89 -9.99 -2.83 -17.44
C ALA A 89 -9.85 -3.98 -18.45
N LYS A 90 -10.98 -4.40 -19.05
CA LYS A 90 -11.02 -5.44 -20.09
C LYS A 90 -10.30 -5.01 -21.37
N LEU A 91 -10.59 -3.79 -21.85
CA LEU A 91 -9.95 -3.21 -23.03
C LEU A 91 -8.45 -3.07 -22.83
N SER A 92 -8.01 -2.63 -21.63
CA SER A 92 -6.59 -2.52 -21.31
C SER A 92 -5.91 -3.89 -21.29
N ALA A 93 -6.56 -4.92 -20.72
CA ALA A 93 -6.03 -6.27 -20.74
C ALA A 93 -5.81 -6.75 -22.18
N ALA A 94 -6.79 -6.59 -23.06
CA ALA A 94 -6.65 -6.96 -24.47
C ALA A 94 -5.61 -6.11 -25.22
N TYR A 95 -5.59 -4.80 -24.99
CA TYR A 95 -4.67 -3.86 -25.63
C TYR A 95 -3.20 -4.16 -25.34
N PHE A 96 -2.90 -4.61 -24.12
CA PHE A 96 -1.57 -5.04 -23.72
C PHE A 96 -1.29 -6.54 -23.94
N GLY A 97 -2.20 -7.27 -24.60
CA GLY A 97 -2.02 -8.69 -24.95
C GLY A 97 -2.21 -9.67 -23.79
N HIS A 98 -3.06 -9.34 -22.84
CA HIS A 98 -3.36 -10.10 -21.61
C HIS A 98 -2.11 -10.50 -20.82
N PRO A 99 -1.28 -9.53 -20.39
CA PRO A 99 0.03 -9.81 -19.80
C PRO A 99 -0.05 -10.58 -18.47
N ALA A 100 -1.19 -10.55 -17.78
CA ALA A 100 -1.44 -11.39 -16.61
C ALA A 100 -1.36 -12.91 -16.92
N LYS A 101 -1.55 -13.35 -18.18
CA LYS A 101 -1.40 -14.75 -18.58
C LYS A 101 0.08 -15.21 -18.62
N GLU A 102 1.03 -14.28 -18.58
CA GLU A 102 2.48 -14.53 -18.62
C GLU A 102 3.16 -14.40 -17.25
N LEU A 103 2.43 -13.93 -16.23
CA LEU A 103 2.92 -13.67 -14.87
C LEU A 103 2.11 -14.47 -13.86
N VAL A 104 2.74 -14.97 -12.80
CA VAL A 104 2.00 -15.39 -11.61
C VAL A 104 1.55 -14.14 -10.85
N THR A 105 0.25 -13.98 -10.66
CA THR A 105 -0.37 -12.78 -10.09
C THR A 105 -0.75 -13.00 -8.62
N ILE A 106 -0.17 -12.19 -7.72
CA ILE A 106 -0.43 -12.25 -6.27
C ILE A 106 -1.06 -10.92 -5.83
N GLY A 107 -2.32 -10.96 -5.39
CA GLY A 107 -3.04 -9.82 -4.85
C GLY A 107 -3.16 -9.89 -3.33
N ILE A 108 -2.73 -8.86 -2.61
CA ILE A 108 -2.84 -8.77 -1.14
C ILE A 108 -3.80 -7.66 -0.76
N THR A 109 -4.89 -8.00 -0.05
CA THR A 109 -5.86 -7.04 0.49
C THR A 109 -5.97 -7.14 2.02
N GLY A 110 -6.59 -6.10 2.59
CA GLY A 110 -6.79 -5.93 4.03
C GLY A 110 -6.66 -4.48 4.47
N THR A 111 -6.97 -4.19 5.73
CA THR A 111 -6.86 -2.83 6.29
C THR A 111 -5.39 -2.46 6.49
N LYS A 112 -4.64 -3.27 7.24
CA LYS A 112 -3.22 -3.06 7.53
C LYS A 112 -2.35 -4.23 7.05
N GLY A 113 -1.04 -4.00 6.94
CA GLY A 113 -0.06 -5.05 6.65
C GLY A 113 0.24 -5.32 5.17
N LYS A 114 -0.59 -4.85 4.22
CA LYS A 114 -0.41 -5.04 2.77
C LYS A 114 1.02 -4.72 2.31
N THR A 115 1.48 -3.49 2.48
CA THR A 115 2.84 -3.06 2.07
C THR A 115 3.94 -3.90 2.72
N THR A 116 3.84 -4.23 4.01
CA THR A 116 4.88 -5.04 4.67
C THR A 116 4.90 -6.46 4.11
N ALA A 117 3.71 -7.06 3.92
CA ALA A 117 3.57 -8.39 3.34
C ALA A 117 4.07 -8.46 1.89
N THR A 118 3.73 -7.47 1.04
CA THR A 118 4.17 -7.47 -0.37
C THR A 118 5.70 -7.41 -0.47
N TYR A 119 6.37 -6.58 0.34
CA TYR A 119 7.83 -6.52 0.37
C TYR A 119 8.48 -7.79 0.97
N MET A 120 7.85 -8.42 1.98
CA MET A 120 8.32 -9.72 2.49
C MET A 120 8.27 -10.80 1.41
N VAL A 121 7.15 -10.90 0.68
CA VAL A 121 6.98 -11.84 -0.44
C VAL A 121 8.03 -11.57 -1.51
N GLN A 122 8.16 -10.31 -1.93
CA GLN A 122 9.14 -9.90 -2.93
C GLN A 122 10.55 -10.33 -2.53
N SER A 123 10.97 -10.00 -1.30
CA SER A 123 12.32 -10.29 -0.81
C SER A 123 12.62 -11.79 -0.75
N ILE A 124 11.66 -12.62 -0.34
CA ILE A 124 11.82 -14.08 -0.31
C ILE A 124 11.93 -14.64 -1.74
N LEU A 125 11.06 -14.21 -2.65
CA LEU A 125 11.06 -14.67 -4.04
C LEU A 125 12.35 -14.27 -4.78
N GLU A 126 12.80 -13.02 -4.62
CA GLU A 126 14.04 -12.53 -5.23
C GLU A 126 15.27 -13.23 -4.67
N ALA A 127 15.33 -13.48 -3.36
CA ALA A 127 16.40 -14.29 -2.75
C ALA A 127 16.42 -15.74 -3.26
N SER A 128 15.32 -16.20 -3.86
CA SER A 128 15.17 -17.52 -4.47
C SER A 128 15.44 -17.52 -5.99
N GLY A 129 15.85 -16.37 -6.55
CA GLY A 129 16.18 -16.22 -7.97
C GLY A 129 15.00 -15.87 -8.88
N TYR A 130 13.82 -15.62 -8.34
CA TYR A 130 12.69 -15.12 -9.14
C TYR A 130 12.88 -13.62 -9.41
N LYS A 131 12.74 -13.22 -10.67
CA LYS A 131 12.57 -11.80 -11.01
C LYS A 131 11.11 -11.43 -10.78
N THR A 132 10.86 -10.39 -9.99
CA THR A 132 9.52 -10.03 -9.54
C THR A 132 9.16 -8.60 -9.92
N GLY A 133 7.87 -8.35 -10.11
CA GLY A 133 7.31 -7.01 -10.11
C GLY A 133 6.58 -6.72 -8.79
N LEU A 134 6.51 -5.44 -8.41
CA LEU A 134 5.72 -4.99 -7.26
C LEU A 134 4.87 -3.79 -7.66
N ILE A 135 3.60 -3.76 -7.24
CA ILE A 135 2.72 -2.59 -7.35
C ILE A 135 2.14 -2.32 -5.97
N GLY A 136 2.46 -1.17 -5.36
CA GLY A 136 1.99 -0.89 -4.00
C GLY A 136 1.93 0.59 -3.63
N THR A 137 1.72 0.86 -2.34
CA THR A 137 1.56 2.23 -1.82
C THR A 137 2.80 3.09 -2.02
N ILE A 138 3.99 2.51 -1.91
CA ILE A 138 5.26 3.25 -1.96
C ILE A 138 5.67 3.50 -3.40
N GLU A 139 5.72 2.44 -4.19
CA GLU A 139 6.29 2.45 -5.54
C GLU A 139 5.75 1.29 -6.37
N THR A 140 5.92 1.43 -7.68
CA THR A 140 5.88 0.33 -8.64
C THR A 140 7.32 -0.05 -8.99
N ILE A 141 7.63 -1.34 -8.86
CA ILE A 141 8.95 -1.91 -9.17
C ILE A 141 8.81 -2.83 -10.38
N ILE A 142 9.58 -2.56 -11.44
CA ILE A 142 9.62 -3.36 -12.66
C ILE A 142 11.09 -3.71 -12.93
N GLY A 143 11.50 -4.91 -12.53
CA GLY A 143 12.92 -5.28 -12.53
C GLY A 143 13.72 -4.34 -11.61
N GLU A 144 14.66 -3.57 -12.18
CA GLU A 144 15.46 -2.60 -11.42
C GLU A 144 14.82 -1.20 -11.36
N GLU A 145 13.83 -0.92 -12.20
CA GLU A 145 13.16 0.37 -12.26
C GLU A 145 12.20 0.54 -11.09
N ARG A 146 12.28 1.70 -10.42
CA ARG A 146 11.40 2.10 -9.32
C ARG A 146 10.73 3.42 -9.64
N THR A 147 9.41 3.43 -9.61
CA THR A 147 8.60 4.64 -9.85
C THR A 147 7.68 4.89 -8.66
N ALA A 148 7.69 6.10 -8.11
CA ALA A 148 6.82 6.46 -6.99
C ALA A 148 5.33 6.30 -7.35
N SER A 149 4.55 5.69 -6.45
CA SER A 149 3.14 5.42 -6.69
C SER A 149 2.26 6.63 -6.42
N VAL A 150 1.29 6.88 -7.31
CA VAL A 150 0.22 7.88 -7.08
C VAL A 150 -0.91 7.28 -6.25
N ASN A 151 -1.21 6.00 -6.47
CA ASN A 151 -2.24 5.25 -5.74
C ASN A 151 -1.67 3.89 -5.32
N THR A 152 -2.19 3.33 -4.23
CA THR A 152 -1.84 1.95 -3.81
C THR A 152 -2.19 0.92 -4.88
N THR A 153 -3.35 1.11 -5.54
CA THR A 153 -3.77 0.34 -6.71
C THR A 153 -4.02 1.33 -7.86
N PRO A 154 -3.14 1.39 -8.86
CA PRO A 154 -3.28 2.27 -10.03
C PRO A 154 -4.53 1.97 -10.85
N GLU A 155 -4.95 2.89 -11.73
CA GLU A 155 -6.03 2.65 -12.69
C GLU A 155 -5.72 1.43 -13.59
N SER A 156 -6.75 0.74 -14.06
CA SER A 156 -6.60 -0.57 -14.73
C SER A 156 -5.71 -0.53 -15.97
N TYR A 157 -5.72 0.57 -16.73
CA TYR A 157 -4.76 0.79 -17.81
C TYR A 157 -3.30 0.69 -17.33
N VAL A 158 -2.98 1.38 -16.23
CA VAL A 158 -1.61 1.43 -15.68
C VAL A 158 -1.21 0.08 -15.08
N VAL A 159 -2.16 -0.66 -14.51
CA VAL A 159 -1.92 -2.03 -14.04
C VAL A 159 -1.52 -2.93 -15.20
N GLN A 160 -2.28 -2.93 -16.29
CA GLN A 160 -2.00 -3.76 -17.47
C GLN A 160 -0.71 -3.33 -18.20
N GLU A 161 -0.45 -2.03 -18.32
CA GLU A 161 0.81 -1.49 -18.83
C GLU A 161 2.01 -1.97 -18.00
N SER A 162 1.88 -1.91 -16.67
CA SER A 162 2.92 -2.37 -15.75
C SER A 162 3.16 -3.87 -15.89
N PHE A 163 2.11 -4.68 -15.99
CA PHE A 163 2.23 -6.13 -16.20
C PHE A 163 2.90 -6.45 -17.52
N ARG A 164 2.56 -5.76 -18.61
CA ARG A 164 3.24 -5.95 -19.91
C ARG A 164 4.72 -5.67 -19.80
N ARG A 165 5.09 -4.52 -19.22
CA ARG A 165 6.49 -4.16 -18.99
C ARG A 165 7.21 -5.16 -18.10
N MET A 166 6.57 -5.67 -17.05
CA MET A 166 7.12 -6.72 -16.19
C MET A 166 7.39 -8.01 -16.96
N ALA A 167 6.45 -8.46 -17.79
CA ALA A 167 6.59 -9.64 -18.62
C ALA A 167 7.72 -9.48 -19.66
N ASP A 168 7.81 -8.32 -20.31
CA ASP A 168 8.88 -7.99 -21.27
C ASP A 168 10.26 -7.96 -20.61
N GLU A 169 10.32 -7.46 -19.37
CA GLU A 169 11.53 -7.44 -18.55
C GLU A 169 11.86 -8.83 -17.96
N GLY A 170 11.03 -9.84 -18.22
CA GLY A 170 11.25 -11.23 -17.81
C GLY A 170 10.90 -11.53 -16.36
N CYS A 171 10.10 -10.68 -15.71
CA CYS A 171 9.51 -11.00 -14.40
C CYS A 171 8.66 -12.27 -14.51
N LYS A 172 8.65 -13.08 -13.45
CA LYS A 172 7.88 -14.34 -13.38
C LYS A 172 6.61 -14.21 -12.56
N CYS A 173 6.57 -13.21 -11.69
CA CYS A 173 5.42 -12.94 -10.85
C CYS A 173 5.33 -11.46 -10.55
N VAL A 174 4.13 -11.04 -10.15
CA VAL A 174 3.86 -9.70 -9.63
C VAL A 174 3.16 -9.82 -8.29
N VAL A 175 3.67 -9.05 -7.33
CA VAL A 175 3.10 -8.92 -5.98
C VAL A 175 2.45 -7.56 -5.87
N MET A 176 1.13 -7.53 -5.70
CA MET A 176 0.35 -6.31 -5.81
C MET A 176 -0.49 -6.04 -4.57
N GLU A 177 -0.46 -4.80 -4.06
CA GLU A 177 -1.41 -4.32 -3.08
C GLU A 177 -2.77 -4.03 -3.75
N VAL A 178 -3.80 -4.73 -3.31
CA VAL A 178 -5.17 -4.59 -3.82
C VAL A 178 -6.02 -3.86 -2.78
N SER A 179 -6.13 -2.54 -2.94
CA SER A 179 -6.97 -1.70 -2.09
C SER A 179 -8.46 -1.96 -2.33
N SER A 180 -9.29 -1.74 -1.31
CA SER A 180 -10.75 -1.84 -1.44
C SER A 180 -11.31 -0.87 -2.48
N GLN A 181 -10.72 0.34 -2.57
CA GLN A 181 -11.04 1.30 -3.63
C GLN A 181 -10.66 0.79 -5.02
N GLY A 182 -9.54 0.06 -5.14
CA GLY A 182 -9.15 -0.58 -6.39
C GLY A 182 -10.19 -1.58 -6.88
N LEU A 183 -10.73 -2.39 -5.97
CA LEU A 183 -11.80 -3.35 -6.28
C LEU A 183 -13.13 -2.63 -6.58
N MET A 184 -13.51 -1.65 -5.76
CA MET A 184 -14.73 -0.84 -5.95
C MET A 184 -14.75 -0.10 -7.30
N LEU A 185 -13.58 0.33 -7.79
CA LEU A 185 -13.42 1.10 -9.03
C LEU A 185 -13.00 0.24 -10.22
N HIS A 186 -13.08 -1.10 -10.13
CA HIS A 186 -12.76 -2.03 -11.22
C HIS A 186 -11.32 -1.92 -11.75
N ARG A 187 -10.37 -1.50 -10.90
CA ARG A 187 -8.98 -1.26 -11.31
C ARG A 187 -8.18 -2.55 -11.55
N VAL A 188 -8.68 -3.67 -11.03
CA VAL A 188 -8.03 -4.99 -11.14
C VAL A 188 -8.92 -6.01 -11.85
N ASP A 189 -9.93 -5.53 -12.58
CA ASP A 189 -10.75 -6.38 -13.45
C ASP A 189 -9.97 -6.75 -14.73
N GLY A 190 -10.53 -7.66 -15.53
CA GLY A 190 -9.96 -8.08 -16.82
C GLY A 190 -8.91 -9.19 -16.72
N PHE A 191 -8.65 -9.72 -15.54
CA PHE A 191 -7.85 -10.93 -15.32
C PHE A 191 -8.28 -11.62 -14.02
N VAL A 192 -7.80 -12.85 -13.82
CA VAL A 192 -8.02 -13.63 -12.59
C VAL A 192 -6.67 -13.76 -11.89
N PHE A 193 -6.64 -13.43 -10.59
CA PHE A 193 -5.43 -13.62 -9.79
C PHE A 193 -5.14 -15.11 -9.60
N ASP A 194 -3.86 -15.48 -9.64
CA ASP A 194 -3.47 -16.84 -9.22
C ASP A 194 -3.65 -16.99 -7.71
N TYR A 195 -3.26 -15.96 -6.95
CA TYR A 195 -3.36 -15.94 -5.50
C TYR A 195 -3.97 -14.63 -4.99
N GLY A 196 -5.01 -14.75 -4.17
CA GLY A 196 -5.57 -13.66 -3.38
C GLY A 196 -5.26 -13.88 -1.91
N ILE A 197 -4.86 -12.84 -1.19
CA ILE A 197 -4.49 -12.94 0.23
C ILE A 197 -5.25 -11.90 1.04
N PHE A 198 -5.85 -12.33 2.15
CA PHE A 198 -6.49 -11.47 3.15
C PHE A 198 -5.61 -11.34 4.40
N THR A 199 -5.29 -10.10 4.80
CA THR A 199 -4.50 -9.83 6.02
C THR A 199 -5.35 -9.58 7.27
N ASN A 200 -6.23 -8.58 7.24
CA ASN A 200 -7.12 -8.23 8.35
C ASN A 200 -8.17 -7.21 7.88
N LEU A 201 -9.18 -6.98 8.71
CA LEU A 201 -10.18 -5.94 8.51
C LEU A 201 -10.53 -5.22 9.83
N GLU A 202 -10.35 -3.90 9.79
CA GLU A 202 -10.84 -2.97 10.81
C GLU A 202 -11.51 -1.78 10.11
N PRO A 203 -12.46 -1.07 10.78
CA PRO A 203 -13.08 0.12 10.23
C PRO A 203 -12.05 1.17 9.81
N ASP A 204 -11.94 1.39 8.50
CA ASP A 204 -11.06 2.36 7.85
C ASP A 204 -11.69 2.75 6.50
N HIS A 205 -11.32 3.89 5.95
CA HIS A 205 -11.82 4.36 4.64
C HIS A 205 -13.36 4.46 4.51
N ILE A 206 -14.07 4.84 5.57
CA ILE A 206 -15.52 5.06 5.56
C ILE A 206 -15.79 6.56 5.53
N GLY A 207 -16.48 7.03 4.49
CA GLY A 207 -16.82 8.45 4.37
C GLY A 207 -17.16 8.91 2.96
N PRO A 208 -17.37 10.23 2.80
CA PRO A 208 -17.70 10.83 1.50
C PRO A 208 -16.58 10.58 0.48
N ASN A 209 -16.94 9.97 -0.67
CA ASN A 209 -16.02 9.53 -1.74
C ASN A 209 -15.14 8.31 -1.42
N GLU A 210 -15.43 7.59 -0.33
CA GLU A 210 -14.85 6.27 -0.05
C GLU A 210 -16.00 5.24 0.10
N HIS A 211 -15.94 4.38 1.11
CA HIS A 211 -17.00 3.40 1.38
C HIS A 211 -18.15 4.04 2.16
N LYS A 212 -19.39 3.70 1.80
CA LYS A 212 -20.60 4.22 2.45
C LYS A 212 -20.72 3.78 3.92
N ASP A 213 -20.27 2.57 4.22
CA ASP A 213 -20.34 1.92 5.53
C ASP A 213 -19.34 0.74 5.60
N LEU A 214 -19.25 0.10 6.75
CA LEU A 214 -18.36 -1.05 6.96
C LEU A 214 -18.75 -2.26 6.10
N ALA A 215 -20.05 -2.47 5.86
CA ALA A 215 -20.51 -3.61 5.06
C ALA A 215 -20.07 -3.47 3.60
N ASP A 216 -20.12 -2.26 3.05
CA ASP A 216 -19.57 -1.93 1.74
C ASP A 216 -18.05 -2.14 1.66
N TYR A 217 -17.32 -1.76 2.71
CA TYR A 217 -15.88 -1.96 2.79
C TYR A 217 -15.50 -3.44 2.79
N ILE A 218 -16.18 -4.26 3.60
CA ILE A 218 -16.03 -5.71 3.64
C ILE A 218 -16.35 -6.32 2.28
N HIS A 219 -17.51 -5.96 1.71
CA HIS A 219 -17.94 -6.44 0.40
C HIS A 219 -16.89 -6.14 -0.67
N CYS A 220 -16.41 -4.89 -0.76
CA CYS A 220 -15.41 -4.51 -1.74
C CYS A 220 -14.12 -5.34 -1.62
N LYS A 221 -13.65 -5.66 -0.41
CA LYS A 221 -12.48 -6.54 -0.24
C LYS A 221 -12.77 -7.99 -0.63
N SER A 222 -13.97 -8.49 -0.33
CA SER A 222 -14.40 -9.85 -0.69
C SER A 222 -14.30 -10.11 -2.19
N LEU A 223 -14.46 -9.06 -3.02
CA LEU A 223 -14.41 -9.16 -4.48
C LEU A 223 -13.10 -9.77 -4.99
N LEU A 224 -11.95 -9.57 -4.31
CA LEU A 224 -10.69 -10.20 -4.70
C LEU A 224 -10.80 -11.73 -4.74
N PHE A 225 -11.51 -12.32 -3.79
CA PHE A 225 -11.64 -13.77 -3.63
C PHE A 225 -12.72 -14.38 -4.53
N ARG A 226 -13.46 -13.54 -5.27
CA ARG A 226 -14.33 -13.95 -6.37
C ARG A 226 -13.58 -14.02 -7.71
N GLN A 227 -12.39 -13.43 -7.76
CA GLN A 227 -11.54 -13.36 -8.95
C GLN A 227 -10.09 -13.81 -8.66
N CYS A 228 -9.91 -14.78 -7.77
CA CYS A 228 -8.65 -15.49 -7.61
C CYS A 228 -8.82 -17.01 -7.67
N ARG A 229 -7.74 -17.75 -7.95
CA ARG A 229 -7.77 -19.22 -7.99
C ARG A 229 -7.54 -19.84 -6.61
N TYR A 230 -6.57 -19.32 -5.86
CA TYR A 230 -6.24 -19.73 -4.50
C TYR A 230 -6.34 -18.53 -3.56
N GLY A 231 -6.99 -18.71 -2.41
CA GLY A 231 -7.18 -17.71 -1.37
C GLY A 231 -6.45 -18.10 -0.09
N ILE A 232 -5.63 -17.20 0.44
CA ILE A 232 -4.92 -17.37 1.72
C ILE A 232 -5.45 -16.33 2.71
N PHE A 233 -6.00 -16.78 3.83
CA PHE A 233 -6.76 -15.93 4.75
C PHE A 233 -6.21 -15.94 6.17
N ASN A 234 -6.23 -14.78 6.82
CA ASN A 234 -6.05 -14.72 8.26
C ASN A 234 -7.25 -15.36 8.95
N GLY A 235 -7.03 -16.53 9.55
CA GLY A 235 -8.01 -17.34 10.28
C GLY A 235 -8.48 -16.71 11.60
N ASP A 236 -7.75 -15.72 12.11
CA ASP A 236 -8.08 -15.07 13.39
C ASP A 236 -8.93 -13.81 13.23
N ASP A 237 -9.14 -13.34 11.99
CA ASP A 237 -9.88 -12.11 11.75
C ASP A 237 -11.38 -12.33 11.95
N SER A 238 -12.02 -11.44 12.71
CA SER A 238 -13.45 -11.57 13.04
C SER A 238 -14.38 -11.43 11.83
N HIS A 239 -13.89 -10.88 10.72
CA HIS A 239 -14.66 -10.68 9.49
C HIS A 239 -14.37 -11.73 8.42
N LEU A 240 -13.70 -12.83 8.78
CA LEU A 240 -13.34 -13.89 7.84
C LEU A 240 -14.56 -14.48 7.13
N GLU A 241 -15.65 -14.73 7.86
CA GLU A 241 -16.86 -15.32 7.30
C GLU A 241 -17.48 -14.41 6.22
N GLU A 242 -17.57 -13.10 6.48
CA GLU A 242 -18.08 -12.14 5.49
C GLU A 242 -17.13 -11.97 4.29
N ILE A 243 -15.81 -12.04 4.51
CA ILE A 243 -14.82 -11.97 3.42
C ILE A 243 -14.89 -13.21 2.52
N LEU A 244 -15.19 -14.38 3.08
CA LEU A 244 -15.41 -15.62 2.35
C LEU A 244 -16.78 -15.67 1.64
N GLU A 245 -17.66 -14.69 1.83
CA GLU A 245 -18.98 -14.73 1.22
C GLU A 245 -18.92 -14.62 -0.32
N GLY A 246 -19.26 -15.73 -0.99
CA GLY A 246 -19.28 -15.83 -2.44
C GLY A 246 -17.90 -16.00 -3.08
N HIS A 247 -16.86 -16.34 -2.31
CA HIS A 247 -15.55 -16.69 -2.86
C HIS A 247 -15.66 -17.86 -3.84
N THR A 248 -14.75 -17.89 -4.82
CA THR A 248 -14.68 -18.93 -5.86
C THR A 248 -13.36 -19.69 -5.85
N CYS A 249 -12.43 -19.29 -4.97
CA CYS A 249 -11.10 -19.86 -4.85
C CYS A 249 -11.02 -21.08 -3.92
N GLU A 250 -9.93 -21.83 -4.02
CA GLU A 250 -9.55 -22.76 -2.95
C GLU A 250 -9.09 -21.98 -1.72
N VAL A 251 -9.43 -22.45 -0.51
CA VAL A 251 -9.20 -21.71 0.74
C VAL A 251 -8.11 -22.36 1.58
N GLU A 252 -7.18 -21.53 2.04
CA GLU A 252 -6.15 -21.86 3.03
C GLU A 252 -6.11 -20.77 4.10
N THR A 253 -5.83 -21.16 5.35
CA THR A 253 -5.86 -20.26 6.51
C THR A 253 -4.56 -20.23 7.28
N TYR A 254 -4.23 -19.08 7.87
CA TYR A 254 -3.11 -18.91 8.78
C TYR A 254 -3.51 -18.10 10.02
N GLY A 255 -2.86 -18.32 11.16
CA GLY A 255 -3.14 -17.52 12.36
C GLY A 255 -2.59 -18.15 13.64
N PHE A 256 -3.10 -17.70 14.79
CA PHE A 256 -2.80 -18.22 16.12
C PHE A 256 -3.87 -19.21 16.61
N SER A 257 -5.09 -19.13 16.07
CA SER A 257 -6.22 -19.96 16.50
C SER A 257 -5.99 -21.44 16.20
N ASP A 258 -6.66 -22.30 16.96
CA ASP A 258 -6.75 -23.71 16.61
C ASP A 258 -7.58 -23.89 15.33
N GLY A 259 -7.19 -24.84 14.47
CA GLY A 259 -7.94 -25.19 13.25
C GLY A 259 -7.51 -24.45 11.98
N VAL A 260 -6.58 -23.49 12.06
CA VAL A 260 -5.93 -22.91 10.89
C VAL A 260 -4.90 -23.86 10.27
N ASP A 261 -4.67 -23.77 8.96
CA ASP A 261 -3.74 -24.66 8.23
C ASP A 261 -2.26 -24.39 8.58
N MET A 262 -1.92 -23.13 8.83
CA MET A 262 -0.61 -22.71 9.34
C MET A 262 -0.77 -21.94 10.64
N LYS A 263 -0.24 -22.51 11.73
CA LYS A 263 -0.43 -21.99 13.07
C LYS A 263 0.86 -21.42 13.66
N ALA A 264 0.81 -20.17 14.12
CA ALA A 264 1.86 -19.57 14.94
C ALA A 264 1.65 -19.85 16.43
N SER A 265 2.75 -20.12 17.13
CA SER A 265 2.78 -20.43 18.56
C SER A 265 4.11 -19.95 19.18
N ASP A 266 4.22 -20.00 20.51
CA ASP A 266 5.45 -19.65 21.24
C ASP A 266 6.04 -18.27 20.89
N VAL A 267 5.18 -17.28 20.67
CA VAL A 267 5.58 -15.91 20.29
C VAL A 267 6.40 -15.26 21.41
N ARG A 268 7.57 -14.74 21.04
CA ARG A 268 8.49 -14.03 21.92
C ARG A 268 8.91 -12.72 21.27
N LEU A 269 8.70 -11.62 21.98
CA LEU A 269 9.24 -10.33 21.59
C LEU A 269 10.74 -10.32 21.88
N MET A 270 11.53 -9.86 20.91
CA MET A 270 12.99 -9.87 20.97
C MET A 270 13.54 -8.46 21.08
N ASP A 271 14.45 -8.25 22.01
CA ASP A 271 15.35 -7.10 22.07
C ASP A 271 16.78 -7.62 21.94
N LYS A 272 17.46 -7.22 20.85
CA LYS A 272 18.82 -7.65 20.53
C LYS A 272 19.86 -6.54 20.78
N GLY A 273 19.49 -5.48 21.49
CA GLY A 273 20.35 -4.31 21.68
C GLY A 273 20.41 -3.45 20.43
N GLY A 274 19.58 -2.41 20.40
CA GLY A 274 19.46 -1.50 19.24
C GLY A 274 18.67 -2.06 18.06
N SER A 275 18.02 -3.21 18.23
CA SER A 275 17.13 -3.83 17.24
C SER A 275 16.02 -4.60 17.97
N LEU A 276 14.78 -4.35 17.58
CA LEU A 276 13.61 -5.07 18.08
C LEU A 276 13.13 -6.08 17.05
N GLY A 277 12.49 -7.16 17.49
CA GLY A 277 11.97 -8.18 16.59
C GLY A 277 10.96 -9.11 17.26
N VAL A 278 10.56 -10.15 16.55
CA VAL A 278 9.70 -11.22 17.07
C VAL A 278 10.23 -12.57 16.62
N ALA A 279 10.13 -13.57 17.50
CA ALA A 279 10.33 -14.97 17.17
C ALA A 279 9.08 -15.76 17.50
N TYR A 280 8.80 -16.81 16.72
CA TYR A 280 7.68 -17.72 16.94
C TYR A 280 7.93 -19.07 16.29
N HIS A 281 7.18 -20.08 16.71
CA HIS A 281 7.15 -21.39 16.08
C HIS A 281 5.93 -21.51 15.17
N MET A 282 6.14 -21.84 13.89
CA MET A 282 5.08 -22.14 12.93
C MET A 282 4.93 -23.64 12.77
N SER A 283 3.70 -24.12 12.83
CA SER A 283 3.31 -25.54 12.67
C SER A 283 2.15 -25.68 11.68
N GLY A 284 1.80 -26.93 11.32
CA GLY A 284 0.74 -27.23 10.36
C GLY A 284 1.32 -27.68 9.02
N VAL A 285 0.96 -26.99 7.93
CA VAL A 285 1.49 -27.28 6.59
C VAL A 285 3.02 -27.16 6.51
N LEU A 286 3.61 -26.29 7.32
CA LEU A 286 5.05 -26.11 7.46
C LEU A 286 5.41 -26.08 8.95
N ASP A 287 6.57 -26.66 9.28
CA ASP A 287 7.10 -26.72 10.65
C ASP A 287 8.47 -26.05 10.72
N MET A 288 8.54 -24.90 11.41
CA MET A 288 9.77 -24.10 11.52
C MET A 288 9.71 -23.03 12.60
N ASP A 289 10.86 -22.80 13.24
CA ASP A 289 11.09 -21.61 14.06
C ASP A 289 11.47 -20.43 13.17
N ILE A 290 10.83 -19.28 13.42
CA ILE A 290 10.96 -18.07 12.60
C ILE A 290 11.38 -16.92 13.50
N GLU A 291 12.25 -16.07 12.94
CA GLU A 291 12.75 -14.86 13.58
C GLU A 291 12.69 -13.70 12.57
N ILE A 292 12.17 -12.56 13.01
CA ILE A 292 11.97 -11.38 12.16
C ILE A 292 12.44 -10.14 12.90
N ASP A 293 13.25 -9.33 12.23
CA ASP A 293 13.75 -8.04 12.72
C ASP A 293 12.74 -6.90 12.46
N ILE A 294 11.44 -7.19 12.67
CA ILE A 294 10.36 -6.21 12.65
C ILE A 294 9.51 -6.45 13.90
N PRO A 295 9.37 -5.44 14.78
CA PRO A 295 8.68 -5.65 16.04
C PRO A 295 7.17 -5.78 15.87
N GLY A 296 6.56 -6.42 16.86
CA GLY A 296 5.11 -6.51 17.03
C GLY A 296 4.48 -7.80 16.51
N LYS A 297 3.34 -8.16 17.10
CA LYS A 297 2.60 -9.37 16.71
C LYS A 297 2.08 -9.32 15.27
N PHE A 298 1.81 -8.13 14.72
CA PHE A 298 1.41 -7.98 13.33
C PHE A 298 2.49 -8.45 12.35
N SER A 299 3.78 -8.44 12.73
CA SER A 299 4.84 -8.95 11.85
C SER A 299 4.80 -10.47 11.75
N VAL A 300 4.26 -11.17 12.76
CA VAL A 300 3.94 -12.60 12.67
C VAL A 300 2.93 -12.83 11.55
N TYR A 301 1.76 -12.19 11.56
CA TYR A 301 0.77 -12.33 10.49
C TYR A 301 1.31 -12.00 9.09
N ASN A 302 2.05 -10.89 8.97
CA ASN A 302 2.64 -10.49 7.69
C ASN A 302 3.67 -11.51 7.18
N SER A 303 4.48 -12.08 8.08
CA SER A 303 5.44 -13.12 7.71
C SER A 303 4.77 -14.44 7.37
N MET A 304 3.71 -14.83 8.08
CA MET A 304 2.92 -16.01 7.75
C MET A 304 2.29 -15.86 6.38
N THR A 305 1.75 -14.69 6.05
CA THR A 305 1.31 -14.35 4.69
C THR A 305 2.41 -14.61 3.67
N ALA A 306 3.62 -14.10 3.93
CA ALA A 306 4.72 -14.22 2.97
C ALA A 306 5.18 -15.67 2.80
N ILE A 307 5.28 -16.42 3.90
CA ILE A 307 5.66 -17.83 3.89
C ILE A 307 4.60 -18.67 3.17
N ALA A 308 3.32 -18.42 3.47
CA ALA A 308 2.19 -19.10 2.88
C ALA A 308 2.21 -19.05 1.35
N ILE A 309 2.44 -17.87 0.77
CA ILE A 309 2.51 -17.74 -0.69
C ILE A 309 3.84 -18.25 -1.27
N CYS A 310 4.98 -17.96 -0.64
CA CYS A 310 6.27 -18.36 -1.16
C CYS A 310 6.47 -19.89 -1.19
N ARG A 311 5.74 -20.66 -0.38
CA ARG A 311 5.77 -22.14 -0.43
C ARG A 311 5.27 -22.69 -1.77
N TYR A 312 4.32 -22.00 -2.43
CA TYR A 312 3.80 -22.40 -3.74
C TYR A 312 4.82 -22.19 -4.87
N PHE A 313 5.88 -21.41 -4.61
CA PHE A 313 7.02 -21.23 -5.52
C PHE A 313 8.14 -22.24 -5.25
N GLY A 314 7.96 -23.18 -4.32
CA GLY A 314 8.97 -24.18 -3.98
C GLY A 314 10.21 -23.57 -3.32
N VAL A 315 10.09 -22.39 -2.71
CA VAL A 315 11.20 -21.76 -1.98
C VAL A 315 11.59 -22.64 -0.80
N ASN A 316 12.89 -22.92 -0.65
CA ASN A 316 13.39 -23.71 0.46
C ASN A 316 13.32 -22.93 1.79
N LYS A 317 13.26 -23.68 2.90
CA LYS A 317 13.12 -23.16 4.25
C LYS A 317 14.25 -22.21 4.64
N GLU A 318 15.49 -22.54 4.27
CA GLU A 318 16.68 -21.75 4.62
C GLU A 318 16.64 -20.37 3.98
N THR A 319 16.23 -20.27 2.71
CA THR A 319 16.07 -19.01 2.00
C THR A 319 15.01 -18.15 2.67
N ILE A 320 13.83 -18.71 2.98
CA ILE A 320 12.75 -18.01 3.72
C ILE A 320 13.28 -17.39 5.01
N LEU A 321 13.93 -18.21 5.85
CA LEU A 321 14.46 -17.78 7.14
C LEU A 321 15.50 -16.67 6.98
N SER A 322 16.44 -16.84 6.05
CA SER A 322 17.51 -15.86 5.82
C SER A 322 17.01 -14.52 5.27
N SER A 323 15.93 -14.54 4.47
CA SER A 323 15.29 -13.34 3.93
C SER A 323 14.49 -12.61 5.00
N LEU A 324 13.68 -13.32 5.78
CA LEU A 324 12.90 -12.73 6.88
C LEU A 324 13.79 -12.13 7.98
N ALA A 325 14.93 -12.75 8.27
CA ALA A 325 15.89 -12.21 9.24
C ALA A 325 16.56 -10.90 8.77
N LYS A 326 16.53 -10.58 7.47
CA LYS A 326 17.17 -9.39 6.88
C LYS A 326 16.17 -8.40 6.30
N ILE A 327 14.87 -8.69 6.40
CA ILE A 327 13.84 -7.91 5.75
C ILE A 327 13.84 -6.47 6.28
N LYS A 328 13.77 -5.52 5.36
CA LYS A 328 13.53 -4.11 5.66
C LYS A 328 12.48 -3.61 4.70
N VAL A 329 11.47 -2.94 5.24
CA VAL A 329 10.43 -2.31 4.44
C VAL A 329 10.56 -0.81 4.63
N LYS A 330 10.87 -0.10 3.53
CA LYS A 330 11.12 1.33 3.55
C LYS A 330 9.96 2.06 4.24
N GLY A 331 10.23 2.68 5.38
CA GLY A 331 9.26 3.50 6.11
C GLY A 331 8.15 2.75 6.85
N ARG A 332 8.30 1.44 7.07
CA ARG A 332 7.36 0.61 7.85
C ARG A 332 8.11 -0.07 8.97
N VAL A 333 8.11 0.56 10.15
CA VAL A 333 8.90 0.17 11.32
C VAL A 333 10.34 -0.16 10.93
N GLU A 334 10.92 0.70 10.10
CA GLU A 334 12.24 0.52 9.53
C GLU A 334 13.29 0.83 10.60
N LEU A 335 13.94 -0.21 11.11
CA LEU A 335 15.00 -0.07 12.11
C LEU A 335 16.26 0.56 11.49
N LEU A 336 16.69 1.67 12.09
CA LEU A 336 17.94 2.35 11.77
C LEU A 336 18.94 2.06 12.88
N ARG A 337 20.02 1.36 12.53
CA ARG A 337 21.07 1.00 13.49
C ARG A 337 21.89 2.23 13.84
N VAL A 338 21.70 2.74 15.05
CA VAL A 338 22.41 3.91 15.58
C VAL A 338 23.38 3.51 16.69
N SER A 339 22.90 2.81 17.72
CA SER A 339 23.71 2.30 18.84
C SER A 339 23.11 0.99 19.36
N PRO A 340 23.90 0.06 19.92
CA PRO A 340 23.39 -1.09 20.66
C PRO A 340 22.65 -0.70 21.96
N LYS A 341 22.79 0.54 22.45
CA LYS A 341 22.20 1.00 23.71
C LYS A 341 20.74 1.44 23.58
N PHE A 342 20.26 1.77 22.39
CA PHE A 342 18.87 2.19 22.17
C PHE A 342 18.42 1.87 20.75
N SER A 343 17.13 1.74 20.55
CA SER A 343 16.55 1.46 19.23
C SER A 343 16.00 2.74 18.59
N LEU A 344 16.23 2.91 17.29
CA LEU A 344 15.62 3.98 16.49
C LEU A 344 14.94 3.39 15.26
N MET A 345 13.73 3.84 14.96
CA MET A 345 12.99 3.38 13.78
C MET A 345 12.19 4.49 13.12
N VAL A 346 11.89 4.29 11.83
CA VAL A 346 11.06 5.18 11.00
C VAL A 346 9.75 4.46 10.64
N ASP A 347 8.61 5.14 10.79
CA ASP A 347 7.30 4.59 10.43
C ASP A 347 6.35 5.63 9.80
N TYR A 348 5.47 5.17 8.93
CA TYR A 348 4.48 5.99 8.22
C TYR A 348 3.17 6.23 9.00
N ALA A 349 3.10 5.90 10.29
CA ALA A 349 1.95 6.19 11.15
C ALA A 349 1.65 7.71 11.18
N HIS A 350 0.66 8.13 10.39
CA HIS A 350 0.32 9.54 10.14
C HIS A 350 -1.13 9.89 10.56
N ASN A 351 -1.77 9.02 11.34
CA ASN A 351 -3.07 9.26 11.97
C ASN A 351 -3.11 8.63 13.36
N ALA A 352 -4.07 9.05 14.20
CA ALA A 352 -4.16 8.66 15.61
C ALA A 352 -4.26 7.14 15.81
N MET A 353 -5.04 6.44 14.99
CA MET A 353 -5.17 4.98 15.05
C MET A 353 -3.84 4.28 14.75
N SER A 354 -3.16 4.66 13.66
CA SER A 354 -1.86 4.07 13.29
C SER A 354 -0.79 4.35 14.33
N LEU A 355 -0.76 5.57 14.89
CA LEU A 355 0.17 5.94 15.96
C LEU A 355 -0.11 5.17 17.25
N ASN A 356 -1.39 5.00 17.62
CA ASN A 356 -1.79 4.23 18.78
C ASN A 356 -1.34 2.77 18.68
N SER A 357 -1.59 2.13 17.53
CA SER A 357 -1.19 0.74 17.27
C SER A 357 0.34 0.58 17.34
N LEU A 358 1.09 1.50 16.72
CA LEU A 358 2.55 1.52 16.75
C LEU A 358 3.09 1.68 18.18
N LEU A 359 2.68 2.73 18.90
CA LEU A 359 3.21 2.99 20.24
C LEU A 359 2.80 1.92 21.25
N THR A 360 1.59 1.37 21.14
CA THR A 360 1.14 0.23 21.97
C THR A 360 2.03 -0.98 21.73
N THR A 361 2.32 -1.30 20.46
CA THR A 361 3.23 -2.39 20.10
C THR A 361 4.62 -2.18 20.72
N LEU A 362 5.17 -0.97 20.59
CA LEU A 362 6.50 -0.66 21.14
C LEU A 362 6.53 -0.72 22.67
N ARG A 363 5.42 -0.42 23.35
CA ARG A 363 5.30 -0.58 24.81
C ARG A 363 5.36 -2.03 25.26
N GLU A 364 4.93 -3.00 24.45
CA GLU A 364 5.04 -4.43 24.81
C GLU A 364 6.49 -4.89 25.01
N TYR A 365 7.46 -4.17 24.43
CA TYR A 365 8.90 -4.43 24.60
C TYR A 365 9.46 -3.89 25.92
N ASN A 366 8.64 -3.26 26.77
CA ASN A 366 9.04 -2.68 28.06
C ASN A 366 10.26 -1.75 27.97
N PRO A 367 10.25 -0.74 27.05
CA PRO A 367 11.36 0.20 26.93
C PRO A 367 11.56 0.99 28.24
N LYS A 368 12.81 1.37 28.57
CA LYS A 368 13.05 2.27 29.70
C LYS A 368 12.42 3.65 29.45
N ARG A 369 12.41 4.07 28.18
CA ARG A 369 11.73 5.27 27.70
C ARG A 369 11.25 5.07 26.27
N LEU A 370 10.00 5.38 25.99
CA LEU A 370 9.44 5.45 24.63
C LEU A 370 9.42 6.91 24.18
N VAL A 371 10.15 7.23 23.11
CA VAL A 371 10.24 8.57 22.52
C VAL A 371 9.54 8.57 21.18
N CYS A 372 8.58 9.48 20.98
CA CYS A 372 7.81 9.60 19.75
C CYS A 372 8.03 10.98 19.13
N LEU A 373 8.68 11.02 17.96
CA LEU A 373 8.83 12.23 17.16
C LEU A 373 7.85 12.20 15.99
N PHE A 374 7.01 13.23 15.85
CA PHE A 374 6.10 13.31 14.72
C PHE A 374 5.63 14.74 14.41
N GLY A 375 5.06 14.90 13.22
CA GLY A 375 4.34 16.10 12.79
C GLY A 375 3.06 15.71 12.06
N CYS A 376 2.27 16.71 11.66
CA CYS A 376 1.06 16.50 10.85
C CYS A 376 1.15 17.26 9.52
N GLY A 377 0.57 16.69 8.47
CA GLY A 377 0.50 17.38 7.17
C GLY A 377 -0.52 18.53 7.19
N GLY A 378 -0.15 19.68 6.62
CA GLY A 378 -1.06 20.78 6.36
C GLY A 378 -2.07 20.47 5.26
N ASN A 379 -3.12 21.28 5.16
CA ASN A 379 -4.29 21.11 4.31
C ASN A 379 -4.98 19.75 4.47
N ARG A 380 -4.95 19.19 5.69
CA ARG A 380 -5.64 17.96 6.12
C ARG A 380 -6.54 18.25 7.30
N SER A 381 -7.35 17.27 7.70
CA SER A 381 -8.24 17.41 8.87
C SER A 381 -7.47 17.84 10.11
N ARG A 382 -7.96 18.91 10.75
CA ARG A 382 -7.39 19.49 11.96
C ARG A 382 -7.62 18.58 13.17
N ASP A 383 -8.74 17.86 13.20
CA ASP A 383 -9.09 16.90 14.27
C ASP A 383 -8.01 15.84 14.47
N ARG A 384 -7.42 15.37 13.36
CA ARG A 384 -6.31 14.39 13.39
C ARG A 384 -5.11 14.89 14.19
N ARG A 385 -4.84 16.21 14.20
CA ARG A 385 -3.70 16.82 14.91
C ARG A 385 -3.87 16.67 16.42
N PHE A 386 -5.06 17.00 16.92
CA PHE A 386 -5.39 16.89 18.33
C PHE A 386 -5.37 15.43 18.80
N GLU A 387 -6.00 14.53 18.03
CA GLU A 387 -6.07 13.11 18.37
C GLU A 387 -4.68 12.45 18.39
N MET A 388 -3.82 12.74 17.42
CA MET A 388 -2.45 12.23 17.39
C MET A 388 -1.61 12.75 18.57
N GLY A 389 -1.76 14.03 18.91
CA GLY A 389 -1.11 14.62 20.09
C GLY A 389 -1.49 13.89 21.38
N GLU A 390 -2.79 13.68 21.58
CA GLU A 390 -3.33 13.00 22.76
C GLU A 390 -2.86 11.54 22.85
N VAL A 391 -2.88 10.80 21.73
CA VAL A 391 -2.39 9.41 21.66
C VAL A 391 -0.91 9.33 21.98
N SER A 392 -0.09 10.20 21.38
CA SER A 392 1.36 10.22 21.63
C SER A 392 1.65 10.49 23.10
N SER A 393 1.01 11.50 23.69
CA SER A 393 1.20 11.89 25.09
C SER A 393 0.76 10.80 26.08
N LYS A 394 -0.30 10.03 25.77
CA LYS A 394 -0.74 8.89 26.60
C LYS A 394 0.23 7.73 26.58
N LEU A 395 0.87 7.47 25.44
CA LEU A 395 1.64 6.24 25.23
C LEU A 395 3.15 6.44 25.27
N ALA A 396 3.68 7.62 24.92
CA ALA A 396 5.11 7.92 24.93
C ALA A 396 5.52 8.64 26.23
N ASP A 397 6.76 8.42 26.67
CA ASP A 397 7.34 9.12 27.82
C ASP A 397 7.88 10.52 27.45
N LEU A 398 8.15 10.72 26.16
CA LEU A 398 8.53 11.98 25.54
C LEU A 398 7.97 12.07 24.12
N THR A 399 7.19 13.12 23.87
CA THR A 399 6.72 13.50 22.54
C THR A 399 7.54 14.67 21.99
N ILE A 400 8.13 14.51 20.80
CA ILE A 400 8.83 15.58 20.09
C ILE A 400 7.93 16.00 18.93
N VAL A 401 7.29 17.17 19.06
CA VAL A 401 6.41 17.71 18.02
C VAL A 401 7.23 18.55 17.04
N THR A 402 7.11 18.26 15.75
CA THR A 402 7.89 18.90 14.69
C THR A 402 7.07 19.11 13.42
N SER A 403 7.67 19.73 12.40
CA SER A 403 7.06 19.88 11.07
C SER A 403 7.07 18.56 10.29
N ASP A 404 6.03 18.34 9.49
CA ASP A 404 5.94 17.27 8.49
C ASP A 404 5.92 17.91 7.09
N ASN A 405 4.86 17.74 6.32
CA ASN A 405 4.57 18.47 5.09
C ASN A 405 3.59 19.61 5.40
N PRO A 406 4.05 20.83 5.74
CA PRO A 406 3.16 21.95 6.10
C PRO A 406 2.30 22.43 4.93
N ARG A 407 2.70 22.14 3.69
CA ARG A 407 1.98 22.55 2.46
C ARG A 407 1.75 24.06 2.46
N LYS A 408 0.50 24.51 2.51
CA LYS A 408 0.13 25.94 2.47
C LYS A 408 -0.21 26.50 3.85
N GLU A 409 -0.04 25.72 4.92
CA GLU A 409 -0.22 26.19 6.30
C GLU A 409 1.13 26.53 6.94
N GLU A 410 1.11 27.42 7.92
CA GLU A 410 2.29 27.72 8.72
C GLU A 410 2.60 26.52 9.65
N PRO A 411 3.84 26.02 9.69
CA PRO A 411 4.22 24.88 10.54
C PRO A 411 3.88 25.07 12.02
N GLU A 412 4.07 26.28 12.52
CA GLU A 412 3.82 26.66 13.92
C GLU A 412 2.34 26.51 14.30
N ASP A 413 1.41 26.82 13.39
CA ASP A 413 -0.02 26.66 13.62
C ASP A 413 -0.40 25.17 13.72
N ILE A 414 0.20 24.33 12.86
CA ILE A 414 0.02 22.88 12.92
C ILE A 414 0.57 22.33 14.24
N ILE A 415 1.76 22.77 14.65
CA ILE A 415 2.39 22.35 15.91
C ILE A 415 1.52 22.77 17.10
N ALA A 416 0.97 23.98 17.10
CA ALA A 416 0.08 24.45 18.16
C ALA A 416 -1.17 23.56 18.32
N ASP A 417 -1.76 23.10 17.21
CA ASP A 417 -2.88 22.15 17.24
C ASP A 417 -2.48 20.80 17.86
N ILE A 418 -1.31 20.27 17.48
CA ILE A 418 -0.80 19.01 18.04
C ILE A 418 -0.56 19.17 19.54
N VAL A 419 0.08 20.27 19.96
CA VAL A 419 0.38 20.56 21.37
C VAL A 419 -0.91 20.62 22.20
N ALA A 420 -1.97 21.27 21.68
CA ALA A 420 -3.27 21.28 22.35
C ALA A 420 -3.89 19.88 22.53
N GLY A 421 -3.50 18.89 21.71
CA GLY A 421 -3.82 17.48 21.90
C GLY A 421 -2.91 16.81 22.94
N VAL A 422 -1.60 17.05 22.85
CA VAL A 422 -0.58 16.51 23.77
C VAL A 422 -0.87 16.90 25.22
N GLU A 423 -1.28 18.15 25.46
CA GLU A 423 -1.60 18.68 26.78
C GLU A 423 -2.85 18.07 27.43
N ARG A 424 -3.60 17.21 26.71
CA ARG A 424 -4.74 16.46 27.25
C ARG A 424 -4.33 15.20 28.02
N ALA A 425 -3.04 14.87 28.03
CA ALA A 425 -2.48 13.74 28.77
C ALA A 425 -1.14 14.11 29.42
N ASP A 426 -0.63 13.25 30.29
CA ASP A 426 0.47 13.55 31.20
C ASP A 426 1.89 13.38 30.59
N GLY A 427 1.97 13.04 29.30
CA GLY A 427 3.23 12.83 28.59
C GLY A 427 4.06 14.12 28.51
N ARG A 428 5.38 14.01 28.71
CA ARG A 428 6.28 15.14 28.50
C ARG A 428 6.38 15.44 27.01
N TYR A 429 6.50 16.72 26.67
CA TYR A 429 6.70 17.11 25.28
C TYR A 429 7.67 18.25 25.11
N ILE A 430 8.21 18.35 23.89
CA ILE A 430 8.95 19.52 23.39
C ILE A 430 8.53 19.81 21.96
N THR A 431 8.76 21.03 21.51
CA THR A 431 8.49 21.47 20.14
C THR A 431 9.79 21.90 19.45
N ILE A 432 10.11 21.31 18.31
CA ILE A 432 11.25 21.70 17.46
C ILE A 432 10.73 21.76 16.03
N VAL A 433 10.58 22.97 15.47
CA VAL A 433 9.93 23.16 14.16
C VAL A 433 10.70 22.47 13.03
N ASP A 434 12.02 22.66 12.99
CA ASP A 434 12.88 22.01 11.99
C ASP A 434 13.00 20.51 12.29
N ARG A 435 12.58 19.68 11.33
CA ARG A 435 12.54 18.22 11.51
C ARG A 435 13.93 17.61 11.60
N ARG A 436 14.93 18.17 10.92
CA ARG A 436 16.33 17.70 11.00
C ARG A 436 16.88 17.92 12.40
N GLU A 437 16.65 19.10 12.95
CA GLU A 437 17.03 19.43 14.33
C GLU A 437 16.26 18.59 15.36
N ALA A 438 14.98 18.30 15.11
CA ALA A 438 14.18 17.43 15.98
C ALA A 438 14.74 15.99 16.03
N ILE A 439 15.11 15.43 14.87
CA ILE A 439 15.71 14.09 14.76
C ILE A 439 17.08 14.07 15.45
N ARG A 440 17.91 15.08 15.21
CA ARG A 440 19.21 15.26 15.89
C ARG A 440 19.02 15.29 17.40
N TYR A 441 18.10 16.11 17.89
CA TYR A 441 17.79 16.19 19.31
C TYR A 441 17.41 14.82 19.89
N ALA A 442 16.54 14.07 19.22
CA ALA A 442 16.10 12.75 19.68
C ALA A 442 17.27 11.78 19.86
N ILE A 443 18.24 11.78 18.93
CA ILE A 443 19.42 10.90 18.96
C ILE A 443 20.43 11.36 20.02
N GLU A 444 20.78 12.65 20.04
CA GLU A 444 21.79 13.20 20.96
C GLU A 444 21.32 13.12 22.43
N HIS A 445 20.01 13.12 22.68
CA HIS A 445 19.41 13.00 24.02
C HIS A 445 18.90 11.57 24.32
N ALA A 446 19.23 10.58 23.49
CA ALA A 446 18.89 9.19 23.72
C ALA A 446 19.51 8.68 25.02
N GLN A 447 18.76 7.83 25.73
CA GLN A 447 19.21 7.14 26.94
C GLN A 447 19.28 5.63 26.69
N GLU A 448 20.07 4.93 27.50
CA GLU A 448 20.24 3.49 27.37
C GLU A 448 18.91 2.77 27.69
N GLY A 449 18.42 1.96 26.75
CA GLY A 449 17.13 1.27 26.80
C GLY A 449 15.99 2.07 26.19
N ASP A 450 16.28 3.19 25.52
CA ASP A 450 15.27 3.95 24.79
C ASP A 450 14.79 3.18 23.55
N VAL A 451 13.51 3.38 23.23
CA VAL A 451 12.93 3.09 21.93
C VAL A 451 12.45 4.41 21.35
N ILE A 452 13.04 4.82 20.23
CA ILE A 452 12.76 6.08 19.55
C ILE A 452 12.07 5.76 18.22
N VAL A 453 10.94 6.42 17.98
CA VAL A 453 10.21 6.31 16.71
C VAL A 453 10.03 7.66 16.04
N LEU A 454 10.42 7.73 14.76
CA LEU A 454 10.17 8.84 13.85
C LEU A 454 8.91 8.50 13.05
N ALA A 455 7.77 9.08 13.42
CA ALA A 455 6.48 8.77 12.80
C ALA A 455 6.03 9.86 11.81
N GLY A 456 5.18 9.46 10.87
CA GLY A 456 4.49 10.33 9.91
C GLY A 456 5.01 10.18 8.48
N LYS A 457 6.31 10.41 8.26
CA LYS A 457 6.89 10.45 6.89
C LYS A 457 7.20 9.08 6.31
N GLY A 458 7.67 8.14 7.13
CA GLY A 458 7.92 6.77 6.70
C GLY A 458 8.88 6.69 5.51
N HIS A 459 8.33 6.43 4.33
CA HIS A 459 9.09 6.22 3.09
C HIS A 459 9.36 7.51 2.31
N GLU A 460 8.67 8.62 2.65
CA GLU A 460 8.80 9.90 1.97
C GLU A 460 10.22 10.47 2.14
N ASP A 461 10.79 10.94 1.03
CA ASP A 461 12.12 11.55 0.92
C ASP A 461 12.05 13.05 0.64
N TYR A 462 10.91 13.68 0.92
CA TYR A 462 10.69 15.10 0.67
C TYR A 462 9.90 15.79 1.78
N GLN A 463 10.05 17.11 1.85
CA GLN A 463 9.17 18.00 2.60
C GLN A 463 8.44 18.94 1.64
N GLU A 464 7.10 18.96 1.69
CA GLU A 464 6.29 19.85 0.86
C GLU A 464 6.00 21.19 1.56
N ILE A 465 6.50 22.29 0.98
CA ILE A 465 6.28 23.66 1.46
C ILE A 465 5.83 24.52 0.29
N ASN A 466 4.64 25.13 0.41
CA ASN A 466 4.02 25.98 -0.60
C ASN A 466 4.00 25.36 -2.02
N GLY A 467 3.69 24.07 -2.10
CA GLY A 467 3.60 23.31 -3.35
C GLY A 467 4.95 22.90 -3.97
N LYS A 468 6.07 23.18 -3.30
CA LYS A 468 7.41 22.72 -3.69
C LYS A 468 7.85 21.57 -2.80
N LYS A 469 8.38 20.50 -3.40
CA LYS A 469 8.98 19.36 -2.70
C LYS A 469 10.49 19.58 -2.56
N TYR A 470 10.96 19.68 -1.31
CA TYR A 470 12.37 19.81 -0.97
C TYR A 470 12.91 18.46 -0.50
N HIS A 471 14.09 18.04 -0.95
CA HIS A 471 14.70 16.76 -0.55
C HIS A 471 14.94 16.69 0.97
N MET A 472 14.41 15.65 1.61
CA MET A 472 14.53 15.37 3.03
C MET A 472 14.20 13.90 3.32
N ASP A 473 15.22 13.04 3.32
CA ASP A 473 15.09 11.65 3.79
C ASP A 473 15.56 11.54 5.26
N GLU A 474 14.68 11.04 6.13
CA GLU A 474 15.00 10.82 7.55
C GLU A 474 16.17 9.85 7.75
N ARG A 475 16.37 8.89 6.82
CA ARG A 475 17.49 7.93 6.86
C ARG A 475 18.83 8.63 6.67
N GLU A 476 18.89 9.58 5.74
CA GLU A 476 20.08 10.39 5.49
C GLU A 476 20.38 11.27 6.71
N ILE A 477 19.36 11.91 7.28
CA ILE A 477 19.50 12.74 8.48
C ILE A 477 20.03 11.92 9.66
N VAL A 478 19.48 10.73 9.89
CA VAL A 478 19.96 9.83 10.95
C VAL A 478 21.41 9.42 10.69
N ALA A 479 21.77 9.10 9.44
CA ALA A 479 23.14 8.75 9.08
C ALA A 479 24.13 9.91 9.31
N ASP A 480 23.72 11.15 9.01
CA ASP A 480 24.51 12.35 9.27
C ASP A 480 24.77 12.54 10.77
N VAL A 481 23.73 12.39 11.60
CA VAL A 481 23.87 12.51 13.07
C VAL A 481 24.73 11.37 13.64
N VAL A 482 24.63 10.16 13.08
CA VAL A 482 25.50 9.03 13.45
C VAL A 482 26.96 9.34 13.15
N ALA A 483 27.24 9.97 12.00
CA ALA A 483 28.59 10.35 11.61
C ALA A 483 29.21 11.41 12.54
N ASP A 484 28.40 12.31 13.09
CA ASP A 484 28.85 13.33 14.05
C ASP A 484 29.27 12.74 15.41
N GLY A 485 28.68 11.61 15.82
CA GLY A 485 29.09 10.85 17.00
C GLY A 485 28.70 11.44 18.36
N ASN A 486 27.87 12.48 18.41
CA ASN A 486 27.49 13.21 19.63
C ASN A 486 26.34 12.55 20.42
N PHE A 487 26.40 11.24 20.65
CA PHE A 487 25.36 10.49 21.37
C PHE A 487 25.97 9.31 22.14
N ILE A 488 25.15 8.62 22.94
CA ILE A 488 25.61 7.43 23.66
C ILE A 488 25.85 6.26 22.69
N GLN A 489 27.13 5.93 22.45
CA GLN A 489 27.52 4.82 21.58
C GLN A 489 27.38 3.46 22.25
#